data_AF-A0A0E2AYQ0-F1
#
_entry.id   AF-A0A0E2AYQ0-F1
#
_cell.length_a   1.000
_cell.length_b   1.000
_cell.length_c   1.000
_cell.angle_alpha   90.00
_cell.angle_beta   90.00
_cell.angle_gamma   90.00
#
_symmetry.space_group_name_H-M   'P 1'
#
loop_
_entity.id
_entity.type
_entity.pdbx_description
1 polymer ?
#
loop_
_entity_poly.entity_id
_entity_poly.type
_entity_poly.pdbx_seq_one_letter_code
_entity_poly.pdbx_strand_id
1 'polypeptide(L)' 'MNFGFIAEESILRASINNEQEKLYIIKENWKSMGVDLDNLKCYEIETNTTGSLLLIYAIDFQINPEPRKD' A
#
# COMPACT_ATOMS: atom_id res chain seq x y z
N MET A 1 12.11 17.67 0.24
CA MET A 1 12.93 17.66 -0.98
C MET A 1 14.38 17.90 -0.58
N ASN A 2 15.18 16.85 -0.44
CA ASN A 2 16.60 16.97 -0.06
C ASN A 2 17.46 16.93 -1.34
N PHE A 3 17.74 18.11 -1.89
CA PHE A 3 18.63 18.23 -3.06
C PHE A 3 20.09 18.01 -2.64
N GLY A 4 20.58 16.78 -2.79
CA GLY A 4 22.01 16.48 -2.63
C GLY A 4 22.36 15.08 -2.12
N PHE A 5 21.39 14.29 -1.66
CA PHE A 5 21.63 12.94 -1.16
C PHE A 5 20.83 11.92 -1.98
N ILE A 6 21.50 11.17 -2.85
CA ILE A 6 20.94 9.96 -3.45
C ILE A 6 21.20 8.84 -2.44
N ALA A 7 20.38 8.77 -1.40
CA ALA A 7 20.29 7.57 -0.58
C ALA A 7 19.44 6.54 -1.32
N GLU A 8 19.78 5.25 -1.21
CA GLU A 8 18.87 4.19 -1.64
C GLU A 8 17.51 4.40 -0.98
N GLU A 9 16.46 4.48 -1.80
CA GLU A 9 15.11 4.65 -1.30
C GLU A 9 14.71 3.40 -0.53
N SER A 10 14.24 3.59 0.69
CA SER A 10 13.80 2.53 1.58
C SER A 10 12.44 2.86 2.17
N ILE A 11 11.76 1.83 2.65
CA ILE A 11 10.48 1.99 3.34
C ILE A 11 10.76 2.64 4.70
N LEU A 12 10.24 3.86 4.89
CA LEU A 12 10.21 4.54 6.18
C LEU A 12 9.16 3.91 7.09
N ARG A 13 7.96 3.67 6.55
CA ARG A 13 6.83 3.10 7.28
C ARG A 13 5.93 2.30 6.34
N ALA A 14 5.38 1.20 6.85
CA ALA A 14 4.31 0.46 6.21
C ALA A 14 3.16 0.26 7.20
N SER A 15 1.92 0.53 6.78
CA SER A 15 0.72 0.34 7.61
C SER A 15 -0.49 -0.08 6.77
N ILE A 16 -1.53 -0.60 7.43
CA ILE A 16 -2.85 -0.81 6.83
C ILE A 16 -3.76 0.29 7.35
N ASN A 17 -4.47 0.96 6.44
CA ASN A 17 -5.44 2.00 6.77
C ASN A 17 -6.82 1.67 6.17
N ASN A 18 -7.66 1.00 6.96
CA ASN A 18 -9.00 0.61 6.50
C ASN A 18 -10.03 1.74 6.59
N GLU A 19 -9.66 2.92 7.08
CA GLU A 19 -10.54 4.09 7.25
C GLU A 19 -10.37 5.11 6.12
N GLN A 20 -9.57 4.78 5.10
CA GLN A 20 -9.29 5.66 3.98
C GLN A 20 -10.57 5.88 3.13
N GLU A 21 -10.99 7.14 2.93
CA GLU A 21 -12.24 7.48 2.24
C GLU A 21 -12.36 6.85 0.83
N LYS A 22 -11.26 6.80 0.08
CA LYS A 22 -11.22 6.20 -1.25
C LYS A 22 -11.44 4.69 -1.21
N LEU A 23 -11.04 4.02 -0.12
CA LEU A 23 -11.34 2.59 0.08
C LEU A 23 -12.85 2.37 0.14
N TYR A 24 -13.58 3.22 0.87
CA TYR A 24 -15.04 3.18 0.94
C TYR A 24 -15.67 3.42 -0.45
N ILE A 25 -15.22 4.45 -1.16
CA ILE A 25 -15.71 4.78 -2.51
C ILE A 25 -15.50 3.61 -3.48
N ILE A 26 -14.33 2.95 -3.45
CA ILE A 26 -14.06 1.78 -4.29
C ILE A 26 -15.04 0.65 -3.94
N LYS A 27 -15.20 0.32 -2.64
CA LYS A 27 -16.13 -0.75 -2.22
C LYS A 27 -17.55 -0.49 -2.71
N GLU A 28 -18.06 0.73 -2.52
CA GLU A 28 -19.44 1.06 -2.92
C GLU A 28 -19.64 1.05 -4.44
N ASN A 29 -18.69 1.60 -5.21
CA ASN A 29 -18.77 1.61 -6.67
C ASN A 29 -18.85 0.18 -7.25
N TRP A 30 -18.02 -0.74 -6.75
CA TRP A 30 -18.00 -2.13 -7.21
C TRP A 30 -19.19 -2.94 -6.69
N LYS A 31 -19.65 -2.67 -5.47
CA LYS A 31 -20.87 -3.27 -4.91
C LYS A 31 -22.10 -2.94 -5.76
N SER A 32 -22.20 -1.72 -6.28
CA SER A 32 -23.27 -1.35 -7.22
C SER A 32 -23.28 -2.16 -8.52
N MET A 33 -22.14 -2.75 -8.88
CA MET A 33 -21.95 -3.63 -10.03
C MET A 33 -22.08 -5.12 -9.68
N GLY A 34 -22.45 -5.45 -8.43
CA GLY A 34 -22.60 -6.82 -7.95
C GLY A 34 -21.29 -7.50 -7.54
N VAL A 35 -20.20 -6.76 -7.39
CA VAL A 35 -18.90 -7.29 -6.94
C VAL A 35 -18.71 -7.01 -5.45
N ASP A 36 -18.43 -8.07 -4.68
CA ASP A 36 -18.12 -7.98 -3.26
C ASP A 36 -16.61 -7.76 -3.04
N LEU A 37 -16.28 -6.62 -2.42
CA LEU A 37 -14.92 -6.21 -2.06
C LEU A 37 -14.80 -5.94 -0.55
N ASP A 38 -15.61 -6.59 0.30
CA ASP A 38 -15.61 -6.36 1.75
C ASP A 38 -14.22 -6.51 2.39
N ASN A 39 -13.42 -7.45 1.88
CA ASN A 39 -12.04 -7.71 2.32
C ASN A 39 -10.98 -6.80 1.70
N LEU A 40 -11.34 -5.86 0.82
CA LEU A 40 -10.38 -4.91 0.27
C LEU A 40 -9.82 -4.02 1.39
N LYS A 41 -8.49 -3.89 1.41
CA LYS A 41 -7.72 -3.08 2.37
C LYS A 41 -6.90 -2.04 1.62
N CYS A 42 -6.51 -0.97 2.31
CA CYS A 42 -5.53 -0.01 1.82
C CYS A 42 -4.21 -0.23 2.57
N TYR A 43 -3.14 -0.52 1.84
CA TYR A 43 -1.78 -0.60 2.34
C TYR A 43 -1.05 0.70 2.01
N GLU A 44 -0.48 1.30 3.04
CA GLU A 44 0.25 2.55 2.96
C GLU A 44 1.74 2.27 3.12
N ILE A 45 2.54 2.70 2.15
CA ILE A 45 4.00 2.60 2.20
C ILE A 45 4.57 4.00 2.03
N GLU A 46 5.26 4.49 3.06
CA GLU A 46 5.95 5.77 3.06
C GLU A 46 7.45 5.53 2.81
N THR A 47 8.06 6.32 1.92
CA THR A 47 9.49 6.21 1.61
C THR A 47 10.32 7.33 2.24
N ASN A 48 11.53 6.99 2.68
CA ASN A 48 12.43 7.85 3.44
C ASN A 48 12.99 9.07 2.68
N THR A 49 13.36 8.91 1.41
CA THR A 49 14.13 9.94 0.67
C THR A 49 13.23 11.03 0.09
N THR A 50 12.04 10.64 -0.39
CA THR A 50 11.10 11.56 -1.03
C THR A 50 9.94 11.94 -0.11
N GLY A 51 9.68 11.18 0.96
CA GLY A 51 8.46 11.31 1.76
C GLY A 51 7.21 10.93 0.94
N SER A 52 7.38 10.17 -0.14
CA SER A 52 6.27 9.77 -0.99
C SER A 52 5.43 8.71 -0.29
N LEU A 53 4.12 8.78 -0.47
CA LEU A 53 3.16 7.82 0.07
C LEU A 53 2.56 7.00 -1.08
N LEU A 54 2.82 5.70 -1.07
CA LEU A 54 2.19 4.73 -1.96
C LEU A 54 0.95 4.16 -1.28
N LEU A 55 -0.20 4.23 -1.96
CA LEU A 55 -1.46 3.65 -1.53
C LEU A 55 -1.79 2.46 -2.44
N ILE A 56 -1.81 1.25 -1.87
CA ILE A 56 -2.09 0.01 -2.58
C ILE A 56 -3.42 -0.56 -2.09
N TYR A 57 -4.36 -0.80 -3.01
CA TYR A 57 -5.65 -1.41 -2.70
C TYR A 57 -5.63 -2.88 -3.11
N ALA A 58 -5.64 -3.78 -2.13
CA ALA A 58 -5.61 -5.21 -2.37
C ALA A 58 -6.40 -5.96 -1.30
N ILE A 59 -6.90 -7.15 -1.65
CA ILE A 59 -7.62 -8.02 -0.71
C ILE A 59 -6.65 -8.56 0.35
N ASP A 60 -5.47 -8.99 -0.09
CA ASP A 60 -4.43 -9.53 0.78
C ASP A 60 -3.04 -9.38 0.15
N PHE A 61 -2.00 -9.71 0.91
CA PHE A 61 -0.62 -9.82 0.43
C PHE A 61 0.03 -11.11 0.92
N GLN A 62 1.05 -11.56 0.20
CA GLN A 62 1.85 -12.73 0.58
C GLN A 62 3.33 -12.37 0.51
N ILE A 63 4.10 -12.87 1.48
CA ILE A 63 5.56 -12.78 1.46
C ILE A 63 6.09 -14.15 1.03
N ASN A 64 6.70 -14.19 -0.14
CA ASN A 64 7.43 -15.36 -0.61
C ASN A 64 8.92 -15.11 -0.34
N PRO A 65 9.49 -15.67 0.74
CA PRO A 65 10.91 -15.48 1.02
C PRO A 65 11.73 -16.12 -0.11
N GLU A 66 12.71 -15.40 -0.65
CA GLU A 66 13.72 -16.06 -1.48
C GLU A 66 14.46 -17.11 -0.64
N PRO A 67 14.76 -18.29 -1.20
CA PRO A 67 15.59 -19.27 -0.51
C PRO A 67 16.93 -18.62 -0.18
N ARG A 68 17.34 -18.67 1.10
CA ARG A 68 18.69 -18.24 1.50
C ARG A 68 19.68 -19.09 0.69
N LYS A 69 20.57 -18.41 -0.04
CA LYS A 69 21.77 -19.03 -0.59
C LYS A 69 22.75 -19.08 0.57
N ASP A 70 22.88 -20.26 1.17
CA ASP A 70 23.93 -20.58 2.15
C ASP A 70 25.32 -20.49 1.50
#